data_AF-A0A934YMM3-F1
#
_entry.id   AF-A0A934YMM3-F1
#
_cell.length_a   1.000
_cell.length_b   1.000
_cell.length_c   1.000
_cell.angle_alpha   90.00
_cell.angle_beta   90.00
_cell.angle_gamma   90.00
#
_symmetry.space_group_name_H-M   'P 1'
#
loop_
_entity.id
_entity.type
_entity.pdbx_description
1 polymer ?
#
loop_
_entity_poly.entity_id
_entity_poly.type
_entity_poly.pdbx_seq_one_letter_code
_entity_poly.pdbx_strand_id
1 'polypeptide(L)'
;MANFTMKSSGALFLVSAAFELVSITSTVPLFGALRGGGFAVVYHLAYVGVFVAMGVALLRPRPWGLYAVLGGTALYTLERALFAFDTPARKAELAHALEGHEEVTSLLPADAILEVGTLTVFLVVVCWWGFAAYCAVKREYFRGSASRPG
;
A
#
# COMPACT_ATOMS: atom_id res chain seq x y z
N MET A 1 -5.73 -17.54 18.06
CA MET A 1 -5.24 -16.17 17.76
C MET A 1 -4.91 -15.94 16.29
N ALA A 2 -4.07 -16.75 15.63
CA ALA A 2 -3.66 -16.48 14.23
C ALA A 2 -4.81 -16.27 13.24
N ASN A 3 -5.91 -17.02 13.37
CA ASN A 3 -7.09 -16.86 12.51
C ASN A 3 -7.79 -15.50 12.68
N PHE A 4 -7.73 -14.90 13.87
CA PHE A 4 -8.29 -13.57 14.10
C PHE A 4 -7.44 -12.52 13.39
N THR A 5 -6.12 -12.53 13.60
CA THR A 5 -5.17 -11.62 12.93
C THR A 5 -5.30 -11.68 11.41
N MET A 6 -5.32 -12.88 10.81
CA MET A 6 -5.50 -13.02 9.36
C MET A 6 -6.82 -12.40 8.88
N LYS A 7 -7.94 -12.73 9.54
CA LYS A 7 -9.26 -12.23 9.13
C LYS A 7 -9.42 -10.73 9.35
N SER A 8 -8.92 -10.20 10.46
CA SER A 8 -8.96 -8.76 10.74
C SER A 8 -8.11 -7.99 9.73
N SER A 9 -6.89 -8.46 9.43
CA SER A 9 -6.07 -7.88 8.36
C SER A 9 -6.77 -7.96 7.01
N GLY A 10 -7.42 -9.08 6.71
CA GLY A 10 -8.20 -9.23 5.48
C GLY A 10 -9.34 -8.22 5.36
N ALA A 11 -10.07 -7.95 6.44
CA ALA A 11 -11.09 -6.91 6.47
C ALA A 11 -10.49 -5.50 6.27
N LEU A 12 -9.35 -5.21 6.91
CA LEU A 12 -8.66 -3.93 6.73
C LEU A 12 -8.19 -3.72 5.28
N PHE A 13 -7.70 -4.76 4.59
CA PHE A 13 -7.37 -4.66 3.17
C PHE A 13 -8.59 -4.35 2.30
N LEU A 14 -9.76 -4.92 2.61
CA LEU A 14 -10.99 -4.55 1.89
C LEU A 14 -11.43 -3.11 2.16
N VAL A 15 -11.22 -2.62 3.39
CA VAL A 15 -11.45 -1.21 3.71
C VAL A 15 -10.47 -0.31 2.94
N SER A 16 -9.18 -0.68 2.86
CA SER A 16 -8.21 0.02 2.02
C SER A 16 -8.62 0.05 0.55
N ALA A 17 -9.14 -1.05 0.01
CA ALA A 17 -9.68 -1.06 -1.36
C ALA A 17 -10.87 -0.09 -1.55
N ALA A 18 -11.75 0.02 -0.55
CA ALA A 18 -12.85 0.98 -0.60
C ALA A 18 -12.35 2.43 -0.57
N PHE A 19 -11.36 2.74 0.27
CA PHE A 19 -10.73 4.07 0.26
C PHE A 19 -10.03 4.38 -1.06
N GLU A 20 -9.37 3.40 -1.65
CA GLU A 20 -8.72 3.54 -2.95
C GLU A 20 -9.73 3.87 -4.07
N LEU A 21 -10.94 3.28 -4.02
CA LEU A 21 -12.03 3.62 -4.94
C LEU A 21 -12.57 5.03 -4.74
N VAL A 22 -12.64 5.52 -3.50
CA VAL A 22 -13.03 6.93 -3.22
C VAL A 22 -11.99 7.90 -3.80
N SER A 23 -10.72 7.51 -3.78
CA SER A 23 -9.59 8.31 -4.28
C SER A 23 -9.29 8.09 -5.78
N ILE A 24 -10.16 7.43 -6.55
CA ILE A 24 -9.85 6.96 -7.92
C ILE A 24 -9.45 8.08 -8.91
N THR A 25 -9.86 9.32 -8.65
CA THR A 25 -9.51 10.49 -9.48
C THR A 25 -8.35 11.31 -8.91
N SER A 26 -7.79 10.90 -7.76
CA SER A 26 -6.66 11.58 -7.13
C SER A 26 -5.43 11.52 -8.02
N THR A 27 -4.62 12.58 -8.00
CA THR A 27 -3.32 12.54 -8.68
C THR A 27 -2.37 11.62 -7.94
N VAL A 28 -1.51 10.93 -8.70
CA VAL A 28 -0.51 9.99 -8.16
C VAL A 28 0.90 10.40 -8.60
N PRO A 29 1.89 10.36 -7.69
CA PRO A 29 3.28 10.65 -8.04
C PRO A 29 3.86 9.46 -8.83
N LEU A 30 4.02 9.62 -10.15
CA LEU A 30 4.56 8.58 -11.04
C LEU A 30 5.60 9.17 -11.99
N PHE A 31 6.81 8.60 -11.96
CA PHE A 31 7.94 8.95 -12.85
C PHE A 31 8.27 10.45 -12.83
N GLY A 32 8.56 11.02 -11.65
CA GLY A 32 8.99 12.43 -11.54
C GLY A 32 7.87 13.46 -11.62
N ALA A 33 6.61 13.06 -11.79
CA ALA A 33 5.50 13.97 -12.00
C ALA A 33 4.20 13.49 -11.33
N LEU A 34 3.34 14.44 -10.95
CA LEU A 34 1.97 14.17 -10.56
C LEU A 34 1.17 13.80 -11.82
N ARG A 35 0.71 12.56 -11.88
CA ARG A 35 -0.12 12.04 -12.97
C ARG A 35 -1.58 12.01 -12.52
N GLY A 36 -2.44 12.63 -13.31
CA GLY A 36 -3.90 12.56 -13.14
C GLY A 36 -4.58 11.83 -14.29
N GLY A 37 -5.91 11.92 -14.34
CA GLY A 37 -6.72 11.41 -15.45
C GLY A 37 -6.63 9.88 -15.60
N GLY A 38 -6.58 9.40 -16.84
CA GLY A 38 -6.62 7.96 -17.14
C GLY A 38 -5.49 7.14 -16.49
N PHE A 39 -4.29 7.70 -16.38
CA PHE A 39 -3.15 7.02 -15.72
C PHE A 39 -3.39 6.81 -14.22
N ALA A 40 -3.92 7.83 -13.54
CA ALA A 40 -4.27 7.73 -12.13
C ALA A 40 -5.38 6.70 -11.89
N VAL A 41 -6.42 6.69 -12.75
CA VAL A 41 -7.51 5.71 -12.65
C VAL A 41 -6.97 4.28 -12.79
N VAL A 42 -6.12 4.02 -13.78
CA VAL A 42 -5.51 2.69 -13.97
C VAL A 42 -4.66 2.29 -12.76
N TYR A 43 -3.89 3.24 -12.22
CA TYR A 43 -3.09 3.03 -11.02
C TYR A 43 -3.94 2.63 -9.81
N HIS A 44 -4.97 3.42 -9.49
CA HIS A 44 -5.86 3.15 -8.36
C HIS A 44 -6.60 1.82 -8.56
N LEU A 45 -7.09 1.51 -9.77
CA LEU A 45 -7.73 0.23 -10.05
C LEU A 45 -6.79 -0.97 -9.86
N ALA A 46 -5.51 -0.82 -10.19
CA ALA A 46 -4.52 -1.87 -9.93
C ALA A 46 -4.36 -2.12 -8.42
N TYR A 47 -4.25 -1.04 -7.61
CA TYR A 47 -4.16 -1.15 -6.14
C TYR A 47 -5.45 -1.68 -5.51
N VAL A 48 -6.63 -1.28 -5.99
CA VAL A 48 -7.91 -1.88 -5.60
C VAL A 48 -7.88 -3.39 -5.84
N GLY A 49 -7.45 -3.83 -7.02
CA GLY A 49 -7.36 -5.25 -7.36
C GLY A 49 -6.43 -6.02 -6.41
N VAL A 50 -5.27 -5.45 -6.09
CA VAL A 50 -4.30 -6.05 -5.16
C VAL A 50 -4.87 -6.13 -3.74
N PHE A 51 -5.45 -5.04 -3.22
CA PHE A 51 -6.04 -5.02 -1.89
C PHE A 51 -7.24 -5.95 -1.77
N VAL A 52 -8.11 -6.02 -2.78
CA VAL A 52 -9.21 -6.98 -2.82
C VAL A 52 -8.69 -8.41 -2.85
N ALA A 53 -7.69 -8.71 -3.69
CA ALA A 53 -7.10 -10.04 -3.77
C ALA A 53 -6.52 -10.47 -2.41
N MET A 54 -5.71 -9.63 -1.77
CA MET A 54 -5.16 -9.89 -0.44
C MET A 54 -6.25 -10.03 0.62
N GLY A 55 -7.22 -9.11 0.65
CA GLY A 55 -8.32 -9.11 1.62
C GLY A 55 -9.19 -10.37 1.52
N VAL A 56 -9.60 -10.73 0.30
CA VAL A 56 -10.38 -11.96 0.04
C VAL A 56 -9.59 -13.20 0.43
N ALA A 57 -8.31 -13.29 0.05
CA ALA A 57 -7.44 -14.40 0.42
C ALA A 57 -7.26 -14.58 1.93
N LEU A 58 -7.25 -13.49 2.68
CA LEU A 58 -7.08 -13.50 4.13
C LEU A 58 -8.39 -13.74 4.88
N LEU A 59 -9.54 -13.32 4.34
CA LEU A 59 -10.86 -13.59 4.94
C LEU A 59 -11.34 -15.02 4.66
N ARG A 60 -11.15 -15.45 3.42
CA ARG A 60 -11.50 -16.78 2.91
C ARG A 60 -10.20 -17.42 2.44
N PRO A 61 -9.47 -18.16 3.29
CA PRO A 61 -8.16 -18.71 2.96
C PRO A 61 -8.19 -19.41 1.60
N ARG A 62 -7.40 -18.90 0.66
CA ARG A 62 -7.23 -19.50 -0.67
C ARG A 62 -5.78 -19.97 -0.82
N PRO A 63 -5.53 -21.04 -1.60
CA PRO A 63 -4.17 -21.53 -1.84
C PRO A 63 -3.26 -20.49 -2.50
N TRP A 64 -3.84 -19.56 -3.26
CA TRP A 64 -3.12 -18.45 -3.87
C TRP A 64 -2.88 -17.26 -2.92
N GLY A 65 -3.43 -17.29 -1.71
CA GLY A 65 -3.44 -16.14 -0.81
C GLY A 65 -2.07 -15.66 -0.36
N LEU A 66 -1.15 -16.60 -0.10
CA LEU A 66 0.23 -16.26 0.22
C LEU A 66 0.92 -15.53 -0.94
N TYR A 67 0.68 -15.95 -2.18
CA TYR A 67 1.24 -15.28 -3.36
C TYR A 67 0.64 -13.90 -3.58
N ALA A 68 -0.66 -13.72 -3.30
CA ALA A 68 -1.28 -12.39 -3.33
C ALA A 68 -0.65 -11.45 -2.30
N VAL A 69 -0.39 -11.92 -1.08
CA VAL A 69 0.29 -11.13 -0.04
C VAL A 69 1.72 -10.78 -0.47
N LEU A 70 2.51 -11.76 -0.91
CA LEU A 70 3.88 -11.53 -1.35
C LEU A 70 3.96 -10.61 -2.57
N GLY A 71 3.09 -10.81 -3.56
CA GLY A 71 3.02 -9.99 -4.75
C GLY A 71 2.60 -8.55 -4.44
N GLY A 72 1.61 -8.36 -3.58
CA GLY A 72 1.20 -7.04 -3.11
C GLY A 72 2.31 -6.33 -2.32
N THR A 73 2.99 -7.04 -1.41
CA THR A 73 4.16 -6.52 -0.68
C THR A 73 5.29 -6.12 -1.63
N ALA A 74 5.59 -6.93 -2.64
CA ALA A 74 6.63 -6.65 -3.62
C ALA A 74 6.28 -5.42 -4.48
N LEU A 75 5.04 -5.35 -4.98
CA LEU A 75 4.54 -4.20 -5.73
C LEU A 75 4.62 -2.91 -4.91
N TYR A 76 4.10 -2.93 -3.69
CA TYR A 76 4.16 -1.80 -2.76
C TYR A 76 5.61 -1.39 -2.48
N THR A 77 6.50 -2.35 -2.24
CA THR A 77 7.93 -2.07 -2.02
C THR A 77 8.57 -1.38 -3.22
N LEU A 78 8.28 -1.86 -4.43
CA LEU A 78 8.82 -1.30 -5.67
C LEU A 78 8.34 0.15 -5.85
N GLU A 79 7.03 0.38 -5.73
CA GLU A 79 6.44 1.73 -5.79
C GLU A 79 7.08 2.66 -4.78
N ARG A 80 7.18 2.24 -3.51
CA ARG A 80 7.75 3.05 -2.45
C ARG A 80 9.24 3.31 -2.62
N ALA A 81 9.99 2.36 -3.15
CA ALA A 81 11.39 2.56 -3.50
C ALA A 81 11.52 3.60 -4.62
N LEU A 82 10.76 3.45 -5.71
CA LEU A 82 10.75 4.42 -6.81
C LEU A 82 10.41 5.82 -6.31
N PHE A 83 9.40 5.95 -5.46
CA PHE A 83 9.03 7.20 -4.84
C PHE A 83 10.14 7.77 -3.95
N ALA A 84 10.72 6.96 -3.05
CA ALA A 84 11.73 7.41 -2.08
C ALA A 84 12.98 7.98 -2.76
N PHE A 85 13.37 7.41 -3.91
CA PHE A 85 14.52 7.86 -4.71
C PHE A 85 14.20 9.03 -5.66
N ASP A 86 12.92 9.39 -5.83
CA ASP A 86 12.47 10.46 -6.72
C ASP A 86 12.29 11.78 -5.95
N THR A 87 13.41 12.40 -5.55
CA THR A 87 13.39 13.69 -4.84
C THR A 87 12.57 14.77 -5.55
N PRO A 88 12.61 14.93 -6.90
CA PRO A 88 11.76 15.87 -7.61
C PRO A 88 10.26 15.61 -7.42
N ALA A 89 9.79 14.36 -7.61
CA ALA A 89 8.38 14.03 -7.42
C ALA A 89 7.91 14.31 -5.99
N ARG A 90 8.74 13.97 -5.00
CA ARG A 90 8.44 14.18 -3.58
C ARG A 90 8.34 15.66 -3.22
N LYS A 91 9.20 16.50 -3.81
CA LYS A 91 9.12 17.96 -3.65
C LYS A 91 7.85 18.53 -4.28
N ALA A 92 7.47 18.04 -5.47
CA ALA A 92 6.24 18.45 -6.14
C ALA A 92 4.99 18.05 -5.36
N GLU A 93 4.95 16.81 -4.83
CA GLU A 93 3.85 16.34 -3.97
C GLU A 93 3.78 17.13 -2.66
N LEU A 94 4.91 17.39 -2.02
CA LEU A 94 4.95 18.21 -0.80
C LEU A 94 4.46 19.64 -1.06
N ALA A 95 4.89 20.27 -2.17
CA ALA A 95 4.44 21.60 -2.55
C ALA A 95 2.93 21.65 -2.82
N HIS A 96 2.39 20.62 -3.49
CA HIS A 96 0.95 20.52 -3.74
C HIS A 96 0.15 20.25 -2.46
N ALA A 97 0.66 19.39 -1.57
CA ALA A 97 0.01 19.08 -0.29
C ALA A 97 0.00 20.27 0.69
N LEU A 98 0.99 21.16 0.60
CA LEU A 98 1.11 22.36 1.43
C LEU A 98 0.56 23.62 0.74
N GLU A 99 -0.04 23.48 -0.44
CA GLU A 99 -0.67 24.60 -1.14
C GLU A 99 -1.75 25.22 -0.24
N GLY A 100 -1.65 26.54 0.01
CA GLY A 100 -2.53 27.26 0.93
C GLY A 100 -2.22 27.09 2.43
N HIS A 101 -1.11 26.44 2.81
CA HIS A 101 -0.72 26.16 4.20
C HIS A 101 0.66 26.77 4.53
N GLU A 102 0.84 28.05 4.20
CA GLU A 102 2.13 28.78 4.33
C GLU A 102 2.71 28.76 5.76
N GLU A 103 1.83 28.74 6.77
CA GLU A 103 2.21 28.62 8.18
C GLU A 103 3.08 27.37 8.44
N VAL A 104 2.75 26.23 7.82
CA VAL A 104 3.51 24.97 7.98
C VAL A 104 4.89 25.09 7.35
N THR A 105 4.99 25.72 6.17
CA THR A 105 6.27 25.92 5.47
C THR A 105 7.20 26.91 6.17
N SER A 106 6.64 27.82 6.98
CA SER A 106 7.44 28.76 7.78
C SER A 106 7.98 28.15 9.07
N LEU A 107 7.34 27.11 9.60
CA LEU A 107 7.71 26.45 10.85
C LEU A 107 8.68 25.28 10.64
N LEU A 108 8.59 24.58 9.50
CA LEU A 108 9.40 23.41 9.20
C LEU A 108 10.08 23.51 7.83
N PRO A 109 11.41 23.36 7.76
CA PRO A 109 12.10 23.33 6.48
C PRO A 109 11.65 22.11 5.67
N ALA A 110 11.39 22.32 4.37
CA ALA A 110 10.89 21.28 3.47
C ALA A 110 11.78 20.02 3.46
N ASP A 111 13.10 20.18 3.58
CA ASP A 111 14.04 19.06 3.61
C ASP A 111 13.86 18.18 4.85
N ALA A 112 13.48 18.73 6.01
CA ALA A 112 13.17 17.93 7.20
C ALA A 112 11.87 17.13 7.02
N ILE A 113 10.85 17.72 6.38
CA ILE A 113 9.60 17.01 6.07
C ILE A 113 9.88 15.85 5.10
N LEU A 114 10.72 16.08 4.10
CA LEU A 114 11.17 15.02 3.20
C LEU A 114 11.95 13.95 3.94
N GLU A 115 12.89 14.29 4.82
CA GLU A 115 13.65 13.28 5.58
C GLU A 115 12.73 12.38 6.41
N VAL A 116 11.79 12.97 7.15
CA VAL A 116 10.76 12.24 7.91
C VAL A 116 9.93 11.37 6.98
N GLY A 117 9.50 11.88 5.83
CA GLY A 117 8.76 11.12 4.83
C GLY A 117 9.53 9.90 4.33
N THR A 118 10.86 10.02 4.12
CA THR A 118 11.71 8.88 3.73
C THR A 118 11.74 7.82 4.82
N LEU A 119 11.92 8.24 6.08
CA LEU A 119 11.94 7.33 7.22
C LEU A 119 10.59 6.62 7.39
N THR A 120 9.48 7.33 7.24
CA THR A 120 8.14 6.76 7.26
C THR A 120 7.97 5.72 6.16
N VAL A 121 8.37 6.03 4.92
CA VAL A 121 8.31 5.08 3.81
C VAL A 121 9.10 3.82 4.13
N PHE A 122 10.33 3.96 4.64
CA PHE A 122 11.17 2.82 5.02
C PHE A 122 10.52 1.95 6.11
N LEU A 123 10.03 2.57 7.19
CA LEU A 123 9.36 1.87 8.28
C LEU A 123 8.13 1.11 7.78
N VAL A 124 7.30 1.75 6.95
CA VAL A 124 6.10 1.11 6.40
C VAL A 124 6.48 -0.09 5.50
N VAL A 125 7.51 0.03 4.67
CA VAL A 125 8.01 -1.10 3.86
C VAL A 125 8.47 -2.26 4.75
N VAL A 126 9.22 -1.97 5.83
CA VAL A 126 9.64 -3.00 6.80
C VAL A 126 8.42 -3.67 7.46
N CYS A 127 7.39 -2.90 7.85
CA CYS A 127 6.15 -3.45 8.40
C CYS A 127 5.42 -4.36 7.40
N TRP A 128 5.38 -3.98 6.13
CA TRP A 128 4.79 -4.78 5.06
C TRP A 128 5.52 -6.11 4.85
N TRP A 129 6.85 -6.11 4.88
CA TRP A 129 7.65 -7.33 4.85
C TRP A 129 7.49 -8.17 6.12
N GLY A 130 7.37 -7.54 7.29
CA GLY A 130 7.05 -8.23 8.54
C GLY A 130 5.71 -8.98 8.47
N PHE A 131 4.69 -8.35 7.91
CA PHE A 131 3.39 -9.00 7.68
C PHE A 131 3.46 -10.13 6.65
N ALA A 132 4.19 -9.94 5.55
CA ALA A 132 4.39 -10.98 4.55
C ALA A 132 5.14 -12.19 5.13
N ALA A 133 6.19 -11.96 5.92
CA ALA A 133 6.93 -13.00 6.63
C ALA A 133 6.03 -13.74 7.62
N TYR A 134 5.19 -13.02 8.38
CA TYR A 134 4.18 -13.63 9.24
C TYR A 134 3.23 -14.56 8.46
N CYS A 135 2.74 -14.12 7.30
CA CYS A 135 1.90 -14.93 6.41
C CYS A 135 2.63 -16.16 5.87
N ALA A 136 3.91 -16.02 5.52
CA ALA A 136 4.74 -17.13 5.04
C ALA A 136 4.97 -18.19 6.13
N VAL A 137 5.24 -17.77 7.37
CA VAL A 137 5.33 -18.68 8.53
C VAL A 137 3.99 -19.39 8.76
N LYS A 138 2.86 -18.69 8.55
CA LYS A 138 1.50 -19.24 8.69
C LYS A 138 0.93 -19.81 7.39
N ARG A 139 1.76 -20.23 6.43
CA ARG A 139 1.35 -20.75 5.12
C ARG A 139 0.29 -21.87 5.16
N GLU A 140 0.24 -22.66 6.22
CA GLU A 140 -0.77 -23.71 6.42
C GLU A 140 -2.19 -23.16 6.48
N TYR A 141 -2.36 -21.92 6.95
CA TYR A 141 -3.63 -21.19 6.92
C TYR A 141 -4.25 -21.17 5.53
N PHE A 142 -3.42 -20.97 4.50
CA PHE A 142 -3.85 -20.88 3.10
C PHE A 142 -4.06 -22.26 2.44
N ARG A 143 -3.51 -23.32 3.03
CA ARG A 143 -3.61 -24.71 2.53
C ARG A 143 -4.85 -25.42 3.05
N GLY A 144 -5.32 -25.10 4.26
CA GLY A 144 -6.45 -25.76 4.94
C GLY A 144 -7.82 -25.66 4.25
N SER A 145 -7.96 -24.84 3.20
CA SER A 145 -9.20 -24.73 2.42
C SER A 145 -9.28 -25.69 1.23
N ALA A 146 -8.19 -26.36 0.86
CA ALA A 146 -8.18 -27.34 -0.23
C ALA A 146 -8.82 -28.69 0.16
N SER A 147 -9.12 -28.91 1.46
CA SER A 147 -9.61 -30.19 2.00
C SER A 147 -11.04 -30.15 2.55
N ARG A 148 -11.78 -29.05 2.38
CA ARG A 148 -13.22 -29.00 2.71
C ARG A 148 -14.04 -29.17 1.42
N PRO A 149 -14.59 -30.35 1.14
CA PRO A 149 -15.65 -30.47 0.13
C PRO A 149 -16.83 -29.61 0.60
N GLY A 150 -17.33 -28.76 -0.30
CA GLY A 150 -18.57 -28.02 -0.12
C GLY A 150 -19.78 -28.92 -0.27
#